data_AF-A0AAV3UTP6-F1
#
_entry.id   AF-A0AAV3UTP6-F1
#
_cell.length_a   1.000
_cell.length_b   1.000
_cell.length_c   1.000
_cell.angle_alpha   90.00
_cell.angle_beta   90.00
_cell.angle_gamma   90.00
#
_symmetry.space_group_name_H-M   'P 1'
#
loop_
_entity.id
_entity.type
_entity.pdbx_description
1 polymer ?
#
loop_
_entity_poly.entity_id
_entity_poly.type
_entity_poly.pdbx_seq_one_letter_code
_entity_poly.pdbx_strand_id
1 'polypeptide(L)'
;MKQRCIKGATLFNPRIRFTSIKNLATFECDSRWECDLLIDLEFDSSVKQYATQPISFTYEYKGKKRRYTSDIALIRQDGKIEHIEVKDAKYAGSPALRDKISHLSHLLQTHQNSSLTLVTSDDIHSDPAHETRHILYKYMSIKVSDALKKMAIRALYKSDMSIHALETRFIQKGADKTIVWAFLAQHYSSISFGGNPAISSHTIISWSK
;
A
#
# COMPACT_ATOMS: atom_id res chain seq x y z
N MET A 1 2.58 -23.84 -3.75
CA MET A 1 2.09 -22.95 -4.82
C MET A 1 3.29 -22.46 -5.64
N LYS A 2 3.29 -22.61 -6.97
CA LYS A 2 4.37 -22.07 -7.82
C LYS A 2 3.95 -20.69 -8.34
N GLN A 3 4.62 -19.66 -7.83
CA GLN A 3 4.59 -18.32 -8.42
C GLN A 3 5.00 -18.43 -9.89
N ARG A 4 4.28 -17.76 -10.78
CA ARG A 4 4.53 -17.84 -12.22
C ARG A 4 5.93 -17.31 -12.53
N CYS A 5 6.76 -18.10 -13.20
CA CYS A 5 7.97 -17.58 -13.85
C CYS A 5 7.53 -16.93 -15.17
N ILE A 6 7.43 -15.59 -15.21
CA ILE A 6 6.94 -14.89 -16.41
C ILE A 6 8.14 -14.68 -17.36
N LYS A 7 7.97 -14.99 -18.65
CA LYS A 7 8.95 -14.62 -19.71
C LYS A 7 8.66 -13.18 -20.18
N GLY A 8 9.69 -12.36 -20.32
CA GLY A 8 9.62 -11.12 -21.12
C GLY A 8 9.74 -9.79 -20.38
N ALA A 9 10.73 -9.61 -19.50
CA ALA A 9 11.22 -8.26 -19.24
C ALA A 9 11.92 -7.77 -20.51
N THR A 10 11.32 -6.83 -21.24
CA THR A 10 12.01 -6.10 -22.31
C THR A 10 12.66 -4.85 -21.72
N LEU A 11 13.66 -4.29 -22.39
CA LEU A 11 14.30 -3.01 -22.00
C LEU A 11 13.29 -1.86 -21.77
N PHE A 12 12.07 -1.97 -22.29
CA PHE A 12 11.03 -0.94 -22.27
C PHE A 12 10.00 -1.09 -21.14
N ASN A 13 9.91 -2.26 -20.49
CA ASN A 13 9.06 -2.48 -19.32
C ASN A 13 9.86 -3.24 -18.24
N PRO A 14 10.74 -2.54 -17.49
CA PRO A 14 11.50 -3.17 -16.44
C PRO A 14 10.56 -3.64 -15.32
N ARG A 15 10.74 -4.88 -14.88
CA ARG A 15 10.07 -5.35 -13.66
C ARG A 15 10.59 -4.61 -12.46
N ILE A 16 9.67 -4.10 -11.65
CA ILE A 16 10.01 -3.44 -10.41
C ILE A 16 9.86 -4.47 -9.29
N ARG A 17 10.92 -4.64 -8.49
CA ARG A 17 10.86 -5.49 -7.29
C ARG A 17 10.37 -4.65 -6.12
N PHE A 18 9.29 -5.09 -5.50
CA PHE A 18 8.73 -4.47 -4.32
C PHE A 18 8.93 -5.39 -3.11
N THR A 19 9.71 -4.97 -2.12
CA THR A 19 9.88 -5.73 -0.87
C THR A 19 8.79 -5.31 0.10
N SER A 20 7.85 -6.20 0.42
CA SER A 20 6.75 -5.99 1.36
C SER A 20 7.16 -6.34 2.79
N ILE A 21 6.95 -5.41 3.72
CA ILE A 21 7.15 -5.66 5.16
C ILE A 21 5.96 -6.45 5.71
N LYS A 22 4.73 -6.07 5.33
CA LYS A 22 3.49 -6.75 5.77
C LYS A 22 3.46 -8.24 5.41
N ASN A 23 3.91 -8.60 4.21
CA ASN A 23 3.89 -9.98 3.71
C ASN A 23 5.20 -10.75 3.92
N LEU A 24 6.27 -10.09 4.39
CA LEU A 24 7.62 -10.66 4.52
C LEU A 24 8.11 -11.32 3.21
N ALA A 25 7.82 -10.67 2.08
CA ALA A 25 8.08 -11.22 0.74
C ALA A 25 8.47 -10.11 -0.24
N THR A 26 9.10 -10.50 -1.35
CA THR A 26 9.34 -9.60 -2.49
C THR A 26 8.41 -9.97 -3.63
N PHE A 27 7.68 -8.97 -4.12
CA PHE A 27 6.78 -9.08 -5.26
C PHE A 27 7.39 -8.47 -6.51
N GLU A 28 6.96 -8.96 -7.67
CA GLU A 28 7.22 -8.32 -8.97
C GLU A 28 6.00 -7.47 -9.34
N CYS A 29 6.25 -6.23 -9.71
CA CYS A 29 5.26 -5.31 -10.26
C CYS A 29 5.59 -5.01 -11.72
N ASP A 30 4.56 -4.90 -12.54
CA ASP A 30 4.68 -4.60 -13.97
C ASP A 30 4.62 -3.08 -14.24
N SER A 31 4.23 -2.29 -13.25
CA SER A 31 4.16 -0.83 -13.35
C SER A 31 4.54 -0.12 -12.04
N ARG A 32 4.89 1.16 -12.15
CA ARG A 32 5.13 2.01 -10.98
C ARG A 32 3.85 2.25 -10.17
N TRP A 33 2.70 2.35 -10.84
CA TRP A 33 1.39 2.49 -10.22
C TRP A 33 1.04 1.32 -9.29
N GLU A 34 1.41 0.09 -9.68
CA GLU A 34 1.28 -1.06 -8.78
C GLU A 34 2.14 -0.88 -7.53
N CYS A 35 3.42 -0.51 -7.67
CA CYS A 35 4.31 -0.28 -6.52
C CYS A 35 3.78 0.80 -5.58
N ASP A 36 3.30 1.90 -6.14
CA ASP A 36 2.75 3.03 -5.40
C ASP A 36 1.51 2.58 -4.60
N LEU A 37 0.60 1.82 -5.23
CA LEU A 37 -0.53 1.22 -4.52
C LEU A 37 -0.09 0.20 -3.45
N LEU A 38 0.93 -0.60 -3.70
CA LEU A 38 1.44 -1.55 -2.69
C LEU A 38 1.99 -0.83 -1.46
N ILE A 39 2.61 0.35 -1.60
CA ILE A 39 3.00 1.19 -0.46
C ILE A 39 1.77 1.57 0.34
N ASP A 40 0.68 2.01 -0.30
CA ASP A 40 -0.55 2.37 0.38
C ASP A 40 -1.13 1.19 1.18
N LEU A 41 -1.12 -0.01 0.59
CA LEU A 41 -1.58 -1.22 1.25
C LEU A 41 -0.71 -1.61 2.47
N GLU A 42 0.57 -1.26 2.53
CA GLU A 42 1.41 -1.50 3.71
C GLU A 42 0.90 -0.76 4.95
N PHE A 43 0.34 0.43 4.76
CA PHE A 43 -0.18 1.29 5.83
C PHE A 43 -1.66 1.07 6.13
N ASP A 44 -2.41 0.40 5.26
CA ASP A 44 -3.81 0.06 5.52
C ASP A 44 -3.91 -1.05 6.59
N SER A 45 -4.46 -0.70 7.75
CA SER A 45 -4.65 -1.61 8.90
C SER A 45 -5.73 -2.66 8.65
N SER A 46 -6.67 -2.38 7.74
CA SER A 46 -7.71 -3.32 7.33
C SER A 46 -7.18 -4.41 6.40
N VAL A 47 -5.99 -4.24 5.83
CA VAL A 47 -5.33 -5.24 4.98
C VAL A 47 -4.49 -6.18 5.84
N LYS A 48 -4.80 -7.48 5.75
CA LYS A 48 -4.05 -8.54 6.42
C LYS A 48 -2.84 -8.97 5.60
N GLN A 49 -3.03 -9.24 4.31
CA GLN A 49 -1.98 -9.66 3.38
C GLN A 49 -2.42 -9.38 1.94
N TYR A 50 -1.47 -9.37 1.01
CA TYR A 50 -1.74 -9.18 -0.41
C TYR A 50 -0.68 -9.87 -1.28
N ALA A 51 -0.96 -10.04 -2.55
CA ALA A 51 -0.02 -10.58 -3.53
C ALA A 51 -0.22 -9.92 -4.90
N THR A 52 0.86 -9.76 -5.66
CA THR A 52 0.78 -9.36 -7.08
C THR A 52 0.60 -10.58 -7.98
N GLN A 53 -0.17 -10.41 -9.06
CA GLN A 53 -0.41 -11.41 -10.11
C GLN A 53 -0.67 -12.83 -9.55
N PRO A 54 -1.63 -13.02 -8.62
CA PRO A 54 -1.68 -14.18 -7.75
C PRO A 54 -2.05 -15.47 -8.51
N ILE A 55 -3.33 -15.69 -8.79
CA ILE A 55 -3.84 -16.89 -9.47
C ILE A 55 -4.65 -16.46 -10.69
N SER A 56 -4.45 -17.20 -11.77
CA SER A 56 -5.22 -17.00 -13.00
C SER A 56 -6.39 -17.96 -13.11
N PHE A 57 -7.47 -17.52 -13.73
CA PHE A 57 -8.54 -18.41 -14.20
C PHE A 57 -8.87 -18.18 -15.67
N THR A 58 -9.51 -19.18 -16.27
CA THR A 58 -10.00 -19.11 -17.65
C THR A 58 -11.50 -18.80 -17.63
N TYR A 59 -11.94 -17.94 -18.54
CA TYR A 59 -13.34 -17.53 -18.67
C TYR A 59 -13.69 -17.33 -20.14
N GLU A 60 -14.98 -17.34 -20.47
CA GLU A 60 -15.46 -17.01 -21.81
C GLU A 60 -15.95 -15.58 -21.86
N TYR A 61 -15.51 -14.83 -22.87
CA TYR A 61 -15.94 -13.44 -23.07
C TYR A 61 -16.06 -13.13 -24.55
N LYS A 62 -17.28 -12.77 -24.97
CA LYS A 62 -17.64 -12.52 -26.37
C LYS A 62 -17.25 -13.70 -27.29
N GLY A 63 -17.63 -14.92 -26.89
CA GLY A 63 -17.41 -16.17 -27.64
C GLY A 63 -15.95 -16.65 -27.69
N LYS A 64 -15.04 -16.05 -26.91
CA LYS A 64 -13.62 -16.42 -26.88
C LYS A 64 -13.21 -16.81 -25.47
N LYS A 65 -12.48 -17.93 -25.35
CA LYS A 65 -11.78 -18.30 -24.11
C LYS A 65 -10.63 -17.34 -23.85
N ARG A 66 -10.58 -16.79 -22.65
CA ARG A 66 -9.58 -15.84 -22.17
C ARG A 66 -9.05 -16.29 -20.82
N ARG A 67 -7.81 -15.90 -20.52
CA ARG A 67 -7.23 -16.03 -19.18
C ARG A 67 -7.25 -14.67 -18.51
N TYR A 68 -7.62 -14.64 -17.24
CA TYR A 68 -7.56 -13.46 -16.40
C TYR A 68 -6.61 -13.71 -15.22
N THR A 69 -5.92 -12.67 -14.77
CA THR A 69 -5.15 -12.58 -13.51
C THR A 69 -5.30 -11.14 -13.07
N SER A 70 -5.69 -10.91 -11.82
CA SER A 70 -5.73 -9.56 -11.28
C SER A 70 -4.31 -9.07 -11.04
N ASP A 71 -4.10 -7.76 -11.13
CA ASP A 71 -2.79 -7.17 -10.86
C ASP A 71 -2.42 -7.38 -9.39
N ILE A 72 -3.38 -7.19 -8.49
CA ILE A 72 -3.24 -7.44 -7.04
C ILE A 72 -4.45 -8.24 -6.54
N ALA A 73 -4.25 -9.07 -5.53
CA ALA A 73 -5.35 -9.51 -4.65
C ALA A 73 -4.94 -9.31 -3.19
N LEU A 74 -5.88 -8.85 -2.37
CA LEU A 74 -5.68 -8.65 -0.94
C LEU A 74 -6.72 -9.40 -0.13
N ILE A 75 -6.35 -9.72 1.10
CA ILE A 75 -7.23 -10.28 2.12
C ILE A 75 -7.36 -9.24 3.22
N ARG A 76 -8.60 -8.87 3.53
CA ARG A 76 -8.95 -7.98 4.63
C ARG A 76 -8.85 -8.72 5.97
N GLN A 77 -8.79 -7.98 7.07
CA GLN A 77 -8.79 -8.56 8.43
C GLN A 77 -10.05 -9.41 8.70
N ASP A 78 -11.19 -9.06 8.10
CA ASP A 78 -12.44 -9.83 8.19
C ASP A 78 -12.48 -11.08 7.28
N GLY A 79 -11.39 -11.34 6.54
CA GLY A 79 -11.25 -12.50 5.66
C GLY A 79 -11.77 -12.29 4.24
N LYS A 80 -12.38 -11.14 3.92
CA LYS A 80 -12.84 -10.85 2.55
C LYS A 80 -11.66 -10.74 1.60
N ILE A 81 -11.86 -11.22 0.38
CA ILE A 81 -10.90 -11.14 -0.71
C ILE A 81 -11.33 -10.05 -1.68
N GLU A 82 -10.40 -9.18 -2.04
CA GLU A 82 -10.60 -8.13 -3.03
C GLU A 82 -9.52 -8.24 -4.10
N HIS A 83 -9.93 -8.18 -5.36
CA HIS A 83 -9.03 -8.08 -6.50
C HIS A 83 -8.93 -6.63 -6.94
N ILE A 84 -7.74 -6.22 -7.37
CA ILE A 84 -7.50 -4.89 -7.90
C ILE A 84 -6.86 -5.02 -9.27
N GLU A 85 -7.42 -4.30 -10.24
CA GLU A 85 -6.80 -4.03 -11.52
C GLU A 85 -6.25 -2.60 -11.50
N VAL A 86 -4.99 -2.41 -11.86
CA VAL A 86 -4.36 -1.08 -11.92
C VAL A 86 -4.28 -0.63 -13.37
N LYS A 87 -4.68 0.61 -13.64
CA LYS A 87 -4.56 1.22 -14.97
C LYS A 87 -4.15 2.68 -14.91
N ASP A 88 -3.45 3.15 -15.92
CA ASP A 88 -3.23 4.58 -16.10
C ASP A 88 -4.58 5.27 -16.38
N ALA A 89 -4.84 6.40 -15.73
CA ALA A 89 -6.10 7.12 -15.81
C ALA A 89 -6.52 7.43 -17.26
N LYS A 90 -5.55 7.71 -18.15
CA LYS A 90 -5.84 7.99 -19.57
C LYS A 90 -6.48 6.80 -20.31
N TYR A 91 -6.31 5.58 -19.81
CA TYR A 91 -6.86 4.36 -20.40
C TYR A 91 -8.08 3.82 -19.65
N ALA A 92 -8.36 4.33 -18.45
CA ALA A 92 -9.46 3.88 -17.59
C ALA A 92 -10.85 4.16 -18.18
N GLY A 93 -10.97 5.20 -19.02
CA GLY A 93 -12.24 5.67 -19.56
C GLY A 93 -12.87 4.81 -20.66
N SER A 94 -12.16 3.83 -21.24
CA SER A 94 -12.64 3.14 -22.45
C SER A 94 -13.86 2.24 -22.19
N PRO A 95 -14.90 2.26 -23.05
CA PRO A 95 -16.07 1.38 -22.90
C PRO A 95 -15.72 -0.11 -22.84
N ALA A 96 -14.76 -0.53 -23.66
CA ALA A 96 -14.30 -1.92 -23.70
C ALA A 96 -13.67 -2.39 -22.37
N LEU A 97 -12.97 -1.50 -21.67
CA LEU A 97 -12.43 -1.79 -20.33
C LEU A 97 -13.55 -1.90 -19.30
N ARG A 98 -14.51 -0.95 -19.30
CA ARG A 98 -15.65 -0.99 -18.37
C ARG A 98 -16.47 -2.27 -18.54
N ASP A 99 -16.78 -2.66 -19.77
CA ASP A 99 -17.46 -3.93 -20.07
C ASP A 99 -16.67 -5.13 -19.53
N LYS A 100 -15.35 -5.14 -19.73
CA LYS A 100 -14.48 -6.23 -19.28
C LYS A 100 -14.44 -6.30 -17.75
N ILE A 101 -14.27 -5.16 -17.06
CA ILE A 101 -14.25 -5.10 -15.60
C ILE A 101 -15.57 -5.55 -15.03
N SER A 102 -16.71 -5.03 -15.52
CA SER A 102 -18.04 -5.43 -15.08
C SER A 102 -18.26 -6.96 -15.19
N HIS A 103 -17.88 -7.53 -16.33
CA HIS A 103 -17.98 -8.98 -16.54
C HIS A 103 -17.09 -9.77 -15.56
N LEU A 104 -15.85 -9.34 -15.34
CA LEU A 104 -14.93 -9.99 -14.39
C LEU A 104 -15.40 -9.86 -12.95
N SER A 105 -15.89 -8.69 -12.54
CA SER A 105 -16.47 -8.46 -11.22
C SER A 105 -17.64 -9.40 -10.95
N HIS A 106 -18.53 -9.60 -11.94
CA HIS A 106 -19.62 -10.56 -11.84
C HIS A 106 -19.10 -11.99 -11.64
N LEU A 107 -18.10 -12.43 -12.42
CA LEU A 107 -17.54 -13.78 -12.30
C LEU A 107 -16.88 -14.01 -10.93
N LEU A 108 -16.10 -13.05 -10.45
CA LEU A 108 -15.44 -13.12 -9.14
C LEU A 108 -16.46 -13.17 -7.99
N GLN A 109 -17.49 -12.32 -8.06
CA GLN A 109 -18.55 -12.32 -7.06
C GLN A 109 -19.32 -13.65 -7.06
N THR A 110 -19.64 -14.19 -8.24
CA THR A 110 -20.43 -15.42 -8.38
C THR A 110 -19.67 -16.67 -7.94
N HIS A 111 -18.39 -16.78 -8.29
CA HIS A 111 -17.64 -18.02 -8.13
C HIS A 111 -16.64 -18.01 -6.98
N GLN A 112 -16.25 -16.83 -6.49
CA GLN A 112 -15.23 -16.69 -5.45
C GLN A 112 -15.69 -15.85 -4.26
N ASN A 113 -16.91 -15.29 -4.32
CA ASN A 113 -17.44 -14.36 -3.32
C ASN A 113 -16.43 -13.21 -3.02
N SER A 114 -15.78 -12.73 -4.08
CA SER A 114 -14.78 -11.67 -4.03
C SER A 114 -15.16 -10.51 -4.95
N SER A 115 -14.62 -9.33 -4.66
CA SER A 115 -14.84 -8.13 -5.46
C SER A 115 -13.68 -7.86 -6.43
N LEU A 116 -13.93 -7.02 -7.44
CA LEU A 116 -12.90 -6.46 -8.31
C LEU A 116 -13.09 -4.96 -8.43
N THR A 117 -12.03 -4.22 -8.11
CA THR A 117 -11.96 -2.76 -8.21
C THR A 117 -10.93 -2.37 -9.26
N LEU A 118 -11.29 -1.39 -10.10
CA LEU A 118 -10.33 -0.72 -10.98
C LEU A 118 -9.76 0.48 -10.21
N VAL A 119 -8.45 0.51 -10.04
CA VAL A 119 -7.72 1.64 -9.44
C VAL A 119 -6.90 2.32 -10.53
N THR A 120 -7.00 3.64 -10.62
CA THR A 120 -6.27 4.44 -11.59
C THR A 120 -5.06 5.13 -10.97
N SER A 121 -4.14 5.60 -11.82
CA SER A 121 -3.03 6.47 -11.37
C SER A 121 -3.54 7.70 -10.62
N ASP A 122 -4.67 8.28 -11.04
CA ASP A 122 -5.25 9.45 -10.40
C ASP A 122 -5.85 9.10 -9.04
N ASP A 123 -6.47 7.94 -8.89
CA ASP A 123 -6.97 7.45 -7.58
C ASP A 123 -5.83 7.30 -6.56
N ILE A 124 -4.65 6.86 -7.02
CA ILE A 124 -3.47 6.70 -6.16
C ILE A 124 -2.89 8.07 -5.76
N HIS A 125 -2.72 8.98 -6.72
CA HIS A 125 -2.04 10.26 -6.48
C HIS A 125 -2.92 11.35 -5.90
N SER A 126 -4.24 11.20 -5.99
CA SER A 126 -5.19 12.12 -5.38
C SER A 126 -5.30 11.96 -3.86
N ASP A 127 -4.80 10.85 -3.29
CA ASP A 127 -4.73 10.68 -1.85
C ASP A 127 -3.67 11.61 -1.25
N PRO A 128 -4.05 12.61 -0.42
CA PRO A 128 -3.09 13.53 0.18
C PRO A 128 -2.02 12.83 1.03
N ALA A 129 -2.32 11.65 1.56
CA ALA A 129 -1.38 10.89 2.39
C ALA A 129 -0.37 10.06 1.57
N HIS A 130 -0.52 9.99 0.25
CA HIS A 130 0.35 9.21 -0.63
C HIS A 130 1.85 9.53 -0.42
N GLU A 131 2.22 10.80 -0.49
CA GLU A 131 3.61 11.26 -0.31
C GLU A 131 4.14 10.95 1.09
N THR A 132 3.31 11.11 2.12
CA THR A 132 3.66 10.79 3.50
C THR A 132 3.99 9.30 3.67
N ARG A 133 3.13 8.42 3.14
CA ARG A 133 3.37 6.97 3.18
C ARG A 133 4.65 6.59 2.43
N HIS A 134 4.91 7.20 1.28
CA HIS A 134 6.14 7.00 0.51
C HIS A 134 7.41 7.40 1.27
N ILE A 135 7.37 8.51 2.01
CA ILE A 135 8.47 8.92 2.88
C ILE A 135 8.65 7.92 4.02
N LEU A 136 7.58 7.57 4.72
CA LEU A 136 7.60 6.70 5.89
C LEU A 136 7.97 5.25 5.56
N TYR A 137 7.63 4.77 4.36
CA TYR A 137 7.87 3.39 3.96
C TYR A 137 9.35 2.98 4.08
N LYS A 138 10.26 3.93 3.78
CA LYS A 138 11.71 3.76 3.86
C LYS A 138 12.19 3.39 5.27
N TYR A 139 11.41 3.73 6.30
CA TYR A 139 11.74 3.53 7.71
C TYR A 139 10.93 2.40 8.35
N MET A 140 9.97 1.80 7.63
CA MET A 140 9.03 0.82 8.18
C MET A 140 9.72 -0.40 8.82
N SER A 141 10.83 -0.86 8.23
CA SER A 141 11.58 -2.04 8.70
C SER A 141 12.54 -1.77 9.87
N ILE A 142 12.77 -0.50 10.24
CA ILE A 142 13.73 -0.14 11.28
C ILE A 142 13.16 -0.44 12.66
N LYS A 143 13.88 -1.21 13.47
CA LYS A 143 13.41 -1.59 14.81
C LYS A 143 13.44 -0.39 15.77
N VAL A 144 12.30 -0.11 16.39
CA VAL A 144 12.18 0.87 17.48
C VAL A 144 12.05 0.11 18.80
N SER A 145 12.84 0.48 19.81
CA SER A 145 12.77 -0.16 21.13
C SER A 145 11.46 0.18 21.87
N ASP A 146 10.96 -0.76 22.67
CA ASP A 146 9.70 -0.57 23.40
C ASP A 146 9.75 0.60 24.39
N ALA A 147 10.93 0.89 24.95
CA ALA A 147 11.13 2.05 25.81
C ALA A 147 10.87 3.36 25.05
N LEU A 148 11.40 3.48 23.84
CA LEU A 148 11.20 4.66 22.99
C LEU A 148 9.76 4.77 22.50
N LYS A 149 9.14 3.65 22.07
CA LYS A 149 7.71 3.63 21.69
C LYS A 149 6.83 4.13 22.83
N LYS A 150 6.99 3.57 24.04
CA LYS A 150 6.20 3.98 25.23
C LYS A 150 6.41 5.44 25.57
N MET A 151 7.64 5.95 25.46
CA MET A 151 7.94 7.36 25.67
C MET A 151 7.22 8.25 24.65
N ALA A 152 7.32 7.91 23.36
CA ALA A 152 6.72 8.68 22.27
C ALA A 152 5.19 8.71 22.36
N ILE A 153 4.57 7.56 22.62
CA ILE A 153 3.13 7.43 22.81
C ILE A 153 2.68 8.30 24.00
N ARG A 154 3.34 8.19 25.16
CA ARG A 154 3.03 9.03 26.34
C ARG A 154 3.22 10.52 26.06
N ALA A 155 4.20 10.88 25.24
CA ALA A 155 4.46 12.25 24.83
C ALA A 155 3.30 12.81 23.99
N LEU A 156 2.87 12.06 22.97
CA LEU A 156 1.80 12.46 22.05
C LEU A 156 0.41 12.41 22.68
N TYR A 157 0.18 11.56 23.69
CA TYR A 157 -1.07 11.61 24.47
C TYR A 157 -1.21 12.87 25.34
N LYS A 158 -0.09 13.48 25.74
CA LYS A 158 -0.11 14.67 26.60
C LYS A 158 -0.36 15.95 25.80
N SER A 159 0.27 16.05 24.62
CA SER A 159 0.19 17.24 23.79
C SER A 159 0.66 16.94 22.38
N ASP A 160 0.06 17.62 21.42
CA ASP A 160 0.54 17.74 20.06
C ASP A 160 1.96 18.33 20.06
N MET A 161 2.80 17.92 19.11
CA MET A 161 4.15 18.46 18.97
C MET A 161 4.65 18.33 17.54
N SER A 162 5.69 19.07 17.19
CA SER A 162 6.36 18.86 15.92
C SER A 162 7.15 17.56 15.90
N ILE A 163 7.37 17.00 14.70
CA ILE A 163 8.29 15.87 14.51
C ILE A 163 9.68 16.21 15.10
N HIS A 164 10.16 17.45 14.94
CA HIS A 164 11.43 17.93 15.50
C HIS A 164 11.47 17.86 17.04
N ALA A 165 10.37 18.21 17.70
CA ALA A 165 10.28 18.09 19.16
C ALA A 165 10.33 16.62 19.60
N LEU A 166 9.76 15.70 18.81
CA LEU A 166 9.87 14.26 19.06
C LEU A 166 11.29 13.74 18.79
N GLU A 167 11.93 14.17 17.70
CA GLU A 167 13.36 13.91 17.38
C GLU A 167 14.26 14.28 18.55
N THR A 168 14.08 15.49 19.10
CA THR A 168 14.85 15.97 20.26
C THR A 168 14.71 15.03 21.46
N ARG A 169 13.50 14.52 21.74
CA ARG A 169 13.26 13.59 22.85
C ARG A 169 13.93 12.23 22.64
N PHE A 170 13.96 11.72 21.41
CA PHE A 170 14.65 10.47 21.08
C PHE A 170 16.17 10.63 21.19
N ILE A 171 16.72 11.75 20.71
CA ILE A 171 18.15 12.08 20.81
C ILE A 171 18.59 12.20 22.27
N GLN A 172 17.79 12.81 23.14
CA GLN A 172 18.05 12.85 24.59
C GLN A 172 18.08 11.46 25.25
N LYS A 173 17.54 10.44 24.60
CA LYS A 173 17.62 9.03 25.01
C LYS A 173 18.69 8.23 24.26
N GLY A 174 19.56 8.91 23.52
CA GLY A 174 20.67 8.32 22.76
C GLY A 174 20.25 7.67 21.43
N ALA A 175 19.05 7.95 20.93
CA ALA A 175 18.58 7.41 19.65
C ALA A 175 18.87 8.38 18.48
N ASP A 176 19.10 7.82 17.30
CA ASP A 176 19.23 8.60 16.06
C ASP A 176 17.85 9.08 15.57
N LYS A 177 17.84 10.20 14.82
CA LYS A 177 16.61 10.78 14.24
C LYS A 177 15.82 9.77 13.39
N THR A 178 16.49 8.85 12.69
CA THR A 178 15.84 7.81 11.87
C THR A 178 14.90 6.93 12.67
N ILE A 179 15.15 6.74 13.97
CA ILE A 179 14.30 5.97 14.88
C ILE A 179 12.96 6.66 15.11
N VAL A 180 12.89 8.00 15.03
CA VAL A 180 11.62 8.73 15.06
C VAL A 180 10.80 8.46 13.81
N TRP A 181 11.42 8.55 12.63
CA TRP A 181 10.74 8.25 11.37
C TRP A 181 10.24 6.80 11.31
N ALA A 182 11.00 5.87 11.87
CA ALA A 182 10.58 4.48 12.04
C ALA A 182 9.37 4.35 12.99
N PHE A 183 9.36 5.09 14.10
CA PHE A 183 8.21 5.14 15.01
C PHE A 183 6.96 5.70 14.31
N LEU A 184 7.10 6.79 13.55
CA LEU A 184 6.01 7.38 12.78
C LEU A 184 5.47 6.40 11.73
N ALA A 185 6.34 5.67 11.04
CA ALA A 185 5.94 4.66 10.06
C ALA A 185 5.14 3.52 10.71
N GLN A 186 5.62 2.98 11.83
CA GLN A 186 5.00 1.84 12.53
C GLN A 186 3.70 2.19 13.24
N HIS A 187 3.47 3.47 13.55
CA HIS A 187 2.29 3.98 14.23
C HIS A 187 1.46 4.92 13.36
N TYR A 188 1.64 4.87 12.04
CA TYR A 188 1.01 5.77 11.08
C TYR A 188 -0.51 5.88 11.27
N SER A 189 -1.21 4.75 11.44
CA SER A 189 -2.68 4.73 11.64
C SER A 189 -3.14 5.36 12.97
N SER A 190 -2.23 5.55 13.92
CA SER A 190 -2.51 6.13 15.23
C SER A 190 -2.02 7.57 15.37
N ILE A 191 -1.46 8.16 14.31
CA ILE A 191 -0.89 9.51 14.33
C ILE A 191 -1.58 10.37 13.26
N SER A 192 -2.00 11.56 13.66
CA SER A 192 -2.44 12.60 12.72
C SER A 192 -1.25 13.48 12.32
N PHE A 193 -1.13 13.80 11.02
CA PHE A 193 0.00 14.55 10.46
C PHE A 193 -0.35 16.00 10.06
N GLY A 194 -1.36 16.60 10.67
CA GLY A 194 -1.69 18.02 10.48
C GLY A 194 -2.13 18.41 9.06
N GLY A 195 -2.48 17.44 8.20
CA GLY A 195 -3.11 17.66 6.89
C GLY A 195 -2.20 18.08 5.74
N ASN A 196 -0.87 18.18 5.94
CA ASN A 196 0.06 18.50 4.84
C ASN A 196 0.49 17.21 4.13
N PRO A 197 0.42 17.12 2.78
CA PRO A 197 0.74 15.90 2.04
C PRO A 197 2.19 15.43 2.22
N ALA A 198 3.14 16.37 2.38
CA ALA A 198 4.54 16.07 2.60
C ALA A 198 4.96 16.46 4.03
N ILE A 199 5.26 15.44 4.85
CA ILE A 199 5.69 15.66 6.22
C ILE A 199 7.15 16.10 6.30
N SER A 200 7.45 16.96 7.28
CA SER A 200 8.78 17.49 7.57
C SER A 200 9.01 17.55 9.08
N SER A 201 10.22 17.87 9.53
CA SER A 201 10.51 18.06 10.96
C SER A 201 9.61 19.12 11.62
N HIS A 202 9.02 20.05 10.87
CA HIS A 202 8.11 21.06 11.42
C HIS A 202 6.64 20.62 11.47
N THR A 203 6.29 19.48 10.84
CA THR A 203 4.92 18.95 10.86
C THR A 203 4.47 18.68 12.29
N ILE A 204 3.32 19.23 12.66
CA ILE A 204 2.67 18.94 13.92
C ILE A 204 2.00 17.57 13.84
N ILE A 205 2.29 16.74 14.84
CA ILE A 205 1.74 15.41 15.00
C ILE A 205 0.98 15.30 16.32
N SER A 206 -0.08 14.51 16.30
CA SER A 206 -0.88 14.19 17.49
C SER A 206 -1.28 12.73 17.47
N TRP A 207 -1.51 12.16 18.66
CA TRP A 207 -2.02 10.80 18.76
C TRP A 207 -3.52 10.79 18.47
N SER A 208 -3.94 10.09 17.43
CA SER A 208 -5.34 9.88 17.10
C SER A 208 -5.99 9.06 18.22
N LYS A 209 -7.00 9.63 18.88
CA LYS A 209 -7.74 8.99 19.98
C LYS A 209 -8.59 7.83 19.51
#